data_AF-A0A8S3RTE2-F1
#
_entry.id   AF-A0A8S3RTE2-F1
#
_cell.length_a   1.000
_cell.length_b   1.000
_cell.length_c   1.000
_cell.angle_alpha   90.00
_cell.angle_beta   90.00
_cell.angle_gamma   90.00
#
_symmetry.space_group_name_H-M   'P 1'
#
loop_
_entity.id
_entity.type
_entity.pdbx_description
1 polymer ?
#
loop_
_entity_poly.entity_id
_entity_poly.type
_entity_poly.pdbx_seq_one_letter_code
_entity_poly.pdbx_strand_id
1 'polypeptide(L)'
;MVFVHCERVSVNPPDYIMKQTLEELYAVVELVEDHTTSAHCHRYDSSLVEVPDTNKTDALKSLLESQYTNRHTTVDKFFWIGGYGHDGDFIWKSTGSLITFQNWNKGNPLPVPGRHYEELCLEMVQSSDFKWNYALCNATNPFVCERKKN
;
A
#
# COMPACT_ATOMS: atom_id res chain seq x y z
N MET A 1 -26.11 13.39 -32.14
CA MET A 1 -24.77 13.34 -31.48
C MET A 1 -24.88 14.12 -30.19
N VAL A 2 -25.11 13.43 -29.08
CA VAL A 2 -25.11 14.06 -27.76
C VAL A 2 -23.77 13.72 -27.14
N PHE A 3 -22.91 14.74 -27.01
CA PHE A 3 -21.72 14.66 -26.19
C PHE A 3 -22.20 14.58 -24.74
N VAL A 4 -22.05 13.42 -24.11
CA VAL A 4 -22.25 13.31 -22.65
C VAL A 4 -21.03 13.95 -22.02
N HIS A 5 -21.22 15.18 -21.55
CA HIS A 5 -20.31 15.85 -20.65
C HIS A 5 -20.27 15.03 -19.36
N CYS A 6 -19.11 14.41 -19.06
CA CYS A 6 -18.90 13.83 -17.74
C CYS A 6 -18.72 15.02 -16.79
N GLU A 7 -19.81 15.44 -16.14
CA GLU A 7 -19.73 16.41 -15.06
C GLU A 7 -18.80 15.82 -13.99
N ARG A 8 -17.72 16.55 -13.67
CA ARG A 8 -16.86 16.26 -12.53
C ARG A 8 -17.74 16.31 -11.29
N VAL A 9 -18.20 15.15 -10.83
CA VAL A 9 -18.64 15.00 -9.46
C VAL A 9 -17.40 15.30 -8.63
N SER A 10 -17.41 16.45 -7.94
CA SER A 10 -16.45 16.75 -6.89
C SER A 10 -16.76 15.81 -5.72
N VAL A 11 -16.45 14.53 -5.87
CA VAL A 11 -16.27 13.67 -4.72
C VAL A 11 -15.01 14.21 -4.07
N ASN A 12 -15.17 14.84 -2.91
CA ASN A 12 -14.05 15.22 -2.06
C ASN A 12 -13.01 14.10 -2.15
N PRO A 13 -11.74 14.42 -2.47
CA PRO A 13 -10.74 13.38 -2.45
C PRO A 13 -10.72 12.70 -1.08
N PRO A 14 -10.46 11.38 -0.99
CA PRO A 14 -10.29 10.75 0.32
C PRO A 14 -9.22 11.55 1.05
N ASP A 15 -9.55 12.06 2.23
CA ASP A 15 -8.76 13.01 3.03
C ASP A 15 -7.26 12.86 2.79
N TYR A 16 -6.73 13.65 1.84
CA TYR A 16 -5.33 13.57 1.45
C TYR A 16 -4.48 14.12 2.58
N ILE A 17 -3.74 13.27 3.28
CA ILE A 17 -2.66 13.71 4.14
C ILE A 17 -1.38 13.63 3.32
N MET A 18 -1.05 14.76 2.71
CA MET A 18 0.18 14.96 1.97
C MET A 18 1.38 14.90 2.92
N LYS A 19 2.10 13.78 3.00
CA LYS A 19 3.55 13.88 3.25
C LYS A 19 4.19 14.16 1.91
N GLN A 20 4.31 15.45 1.61
CA GLN A 20 4.94 15.93 0.39
C GLN A 20 6.47 15.78 0.54
N THR A 21 7.06 14.79 -0.11
CA THR A 21 8.49 14.89 -0.46
C THR A 21 8.59 15.77 -1.72
N LEU A 22 9.80 16.16 -2.14
CA LEU A 22 9.94 17.00 -3.35
C LEU A 22 9.34 16.33 -4.61
N GLU A 23 9.27 14.98 -4.64
CA GLU A 23 9.04 14.21 -5.86
C GLU A 23 7.77 13.33 -5.86
N GLU A 24 7.12 13.12 -4.71
CA GLU A 24 6.04 12.12 -4.60
C GLU A 24 4.86 12.57 -3.74
N LEU A 25 3.71 11.93 -3.97
CA LEU A 25 2.45 12.10 -3.25
C LEU A 25 1.98 10.74 -2.71
N TYR A 26 1.48 10.72 -1.47
CA TYR A 26 0.95 9.53 -0.82
C TYR A 26 -0.49 9.73 -0.36
N ALA A 27 -1.30 8.68 -0.42
CA ALA A 27 -2.64 8.63 0.14
C ALA A 27 -2.82 7.35 0.92
N VAL A 28 -3.34 7.45 2.15
CA VAL A 28 -3.73 6.29 2.95
C VAL A 28 -5.25 6.13 2.84
N VAL A 29 -5.69 4.96 2.41
CA VAL A 29 -7.10 4.64 2.15
C VAL A 29 -7.56 3.63 3.19
N GLU A 30 -8.61 3.95 3.95
CA GLU A 30 -9.00 3.12 5.10
C GLU A 30 -9.65 1.79 4.70
N LEU A 31 -10.70 1.81 3.89
CA LEU A 31 -11.40 0.62 3.37
C LEU A 31 -12.22 1.01 2.13
N VAL A 32 -12.32 0.13 1.14
CA VAL A 32 -13.26 0.26 0.02
C VAL A 32 -14.02 -1.04 -0.16
N GLU A 33 -15.34 -0.94 -0.31
CA GLU A 33 -16.24 -2.10 -0.37
C GLU A 33 -16.32 -2.76 -1.77
N ASP A 34 -15.88 -2.08 -2.83
CA ASP A 34 -16.32 -2.45 -4.20
C ASP A 34 -15.16 -2.60 -5.22
N HIS A 35 -13.90 -2.51 -4.80
CA HIS A 35 -12.75 -2.48 -5.72
C HIS A 35 -11.54 -3.19 -5.12
N THR A 36 -10.69 -3.82 -5.95
CA THR A 36 -9.36 -4.23 -5.47
C THR A 36 -8.53 -2.98 -5.15
N THR A 37 -7.64 -3.07 -4.17
CA THR A 37 -6.79 -1.95 -3.71
C THR A 37 -5.99 -1.34 -4.87
N SER A 38 -5.45 -2.17 -5.75
CA SER A 38 -4.74 -1.72 -6.96
C SER A 38 -5.64 -0.93 -7.93
N ALA A 39 -6.86 -1.40 -8.19
CA ALA A 39 -7.80 -0.71 -9.08
C ALA A 39 -8.24 0.64 -8.51
N HIS A 40 -8.37 0.75 -7.19
CA HIS A 40 -8.65 2.01 -6.53
C HIS A 40 -7.54 3.04 -6.78
N CYS A 41 -6.26 2.68 -6.57
CA CYS A 41 -5.17 3.62 -6.83
C CYS A 41 -5.14 4.04 -8.31
N HIS A 42 -5.29 3.11 -9.25
CA HIS A 42 -5.24 3.40 -10.69
C HIS A 42 -6.34 4.38 -11.14
N ARG A 43 -7.52 4.35 -10.50
CA ARG A 43 -8.61 5.29 -10.78
C ARG A 43 -8.23 6.76 -10.52
N TYR A 44 -7.21 7.00 -9.70
CA TYR A 44 -6.72 8.33 -9.33
C TYR A 44 -5.31 8.61 -9.89
N ASP A 45 -4.96 7.96 -11.01
CA ASP A 45 -3.64 8.08 -11.67
C ASP A 45 -2.47 7.78 -10.71
N SER A 46 -2.66 6.79 -9.82
CA SER A 46 -1.70 6.39 -8.79
C SER A 46 -1.55 4.87 -8.76
N SER A 47 -0.55 4.33 -8.06
CA SER A 47 -0.38 2.89 -7.84
C SER A 47 -0.31 2.58 -6.35
N LEU A 48 -0.41 1.31 -5.96
CA LEU A 48 0.01 0.93 -4.61
C LEU A 48 1.48 1.28 -4.41
N VAL A 49 1.84 1.71 -3.21
CA VAL A 49 3.19 2.22 -2.91
C VAL A 49 4.25 1.14 -2.99
N GLU A 50 5.34 1.40 -3.71
CA GLU A 50 6.55 0.58 -3.67
C GLU A 50 7.47 1.05 -2.54
N VAL A 51 8.17 0.13 -1.88
CA VAL A 51 9.07 0.46 -0.76
C VAL A 51 10.48 -0.04 -1.07
N PRO A 52 11.22 0.62 -1.99
CA PRO A 52 12.48 0.11 -2.50
C PRO A 52 13.68 0.35 -1.56
N ASP A 53 13.53 1.16 -0.51
CA ASP A 53 14.62 1.52 0.39
C ASP A 53 14.14 2.00 1.78
N THR A 54 15.12 2.35 2.63
CA THR A 54 14.88 2.87 3.97
C THR A 54 14.28 4.27 3.97
N ASN A 55 14.63 5.13 2.99
CA ASN A 55 14.08 6.49 2.92
C ASN A 55 12.57 6.45 2.69
N LYS A 56 12.12 5.53 1.82
CA LYS A 56 10.70 5.28 1.56
C LYS A 56 10.01 4.70 2.79
N THR A 57 10.67 3.76 3.48
CA THR A 57 10.18 3.21 4.75
C THR A 57 9.93 4.31 5.78
N ASP A 58 10.93 5.17 6.01
CA ASP A 58 10.85 6.27 6.98
C ASP A 58 9.80 7.30 6.57
N ALA A 59 9.68 7.57 5.26
CA ALA A 59 8.65 8.45 4.72
C ALA A 59 7.25 7.95 5.11
N LEU A 60 6.94 6.69 4.79
CA LEU A 60 5.65 6.06 5.07
C LEU A 60 5.40 5.88 6.57
N LYS A 61 6.42 5.51 7.34
CA LYS A 61 6.31 5.36 8.79
C LYS A 61 5.81 6.65 9.44
N SER A 62 6.47 7.79 9.21
CA SER A 62 5.99 9.04 9.84
C SER A 62 4.62 9.47 9.32
N LEU A 63 4.28 9.16 8.06
CA LEU A 63 2.94 9.40 7.53
C LEU A 63 1.89 8.60 8.32
N LEU A 64 2.07 7.29 8.43
CA LEU A 64 1.14 6.40 9.11
C LEU A 64 1.05 6.69 10.61
N GLU A 65 2.17 6.95 11.28
CA GLU A 65 2.18 7.37 12.69
C GLU A 65 1.39 8.67 12.91
N SER A 66 1.57 9.67 12.02
CA SER A 66 0.84 10.93 12.15
C SER A 66 -0.69 10.76 12.07
N GLN A 67 -1.16 9.74 11.35
CA GLN A 67 -2.58 9.47 11.15
C GLN A 67 -3.18 8.59 12.25
N TYR A 68 -2.43 7.59 12.72
CA TYR A 68 -2.96 6.50 13.54
C TYR A 68 -2.45 6.49 14.99
N THR A 69 -1.36 7.18 15.34
CA THR A 69 -0.82 7.16 16.73
C THR A 69 -1.71 7.92 17.72
N ASN A 70 -2.45 8.94 17.27
CA ASN A 70 -3.34 9.74 18.16
C ASN A 70 -4.78 9.21 18.23
N ARG A 71 -5.16 8.29 17.35
CA ARG A 71 -6.48 7.66 17.40
C ARG A 71 -6.37 6.51 18.39
N HIS A 72 -7.04 6.61 19.55
CA HIS A 72 -7.12 5.55 20.57
C HIS A 72 -7.86 4.30 20.04
N THR A 73 -7.34 3.66 19.00
CA THR A 73 -7.84 2.40 18.48
C THR A 73 -6.97 1.30 19.07
N THR A 74 -7.58 0.41 19.84
CA THR A 74 -6.92 -0.78 20.39
C THR A 74 -6.64 -1.87 19.34
N VAL A 75 -7.03 -1.63 18.09
CA VAL A 75 -6.93 -2.57 16.97
C VAL A 75 -5.70 -2.23 16.15
N ASP A 76 -4.80 -3.21 16.02
CA ASP A 76 -3.61 -3.12 15.18
C ASP A 76 -3.99 -2.93 13.70
N LYS A 77 -3.17 -2.20 12.95
CA LYS A 77 -3.43 -1.87 11.54
C LYS A 77 -2.37 -2.50 10.64
N PHE A 78 -2.86 -3.04 9.52
CA PHE A 78 -2.08 -3.66 8.47
C PHE A 78 -2.34 -2.84 7.21
N PHE A 79 -1.30 -2.34 6.55
CA PHE A 79 -1.45 -1.45 5.40
C PHE A 79 -0.92 -2.12 4.14
N TRP A 80 -1.78 -2.41 3.16
CA TRP A 80 -1.32 -2.97 1.90
C TRP A 80 -0.37 -2.01 1.17
N ILE A 81 0.70 -2.58 0.64
CA ILE A 81 1.66 -1.93 -0.25
C ILE A 81 1.73 -2.69 -1.59
N GLY A 82 2.49 -2.16 -2.55
CA GLY A 82 2.55 -2.67 -3.92
C GLY A 82 3.32 -3.98 -4.10
N GLY A 83 3.80 -4.59 -3.01
CA GLY A 83 4.58 -5.81 -3.06
C GLY A 83 3.71 -7.05 -3.25
N TYR A 84 4.13 -7.94 -4.13
CA TYR A 84 3.37 -9.11 -4.52
C TYR A 84 4.30 -10.31 -4.71
N GLY A 85 3.93 -11.43 -4.07
CA GLY A 85 4.63 -12.69 -4.12
C GLY A 85 3.92 -13.69 -5.03
N HIS A 86 4.65 -14.24 -5.98
CA HIS A 86 4.19 -15.34 -6.83
C HIS A 86 5.38 -16.21 -7.22
N ASP A 87 5.18 -17.52 -7.26
CA ASP A 87 6.22 -18.47 -7.67
C ASP A 87 7.54 -18.45 -6.88
N GLY A 88 7.53 -17.89 -5.66
CA GLY A 88 8.68 -17.82 -4.75
C GLY A 88 9.46 -16.51 -4.85
N ASP A 89 9.12 -15.67 -5.82
CA ASP A 89 9.70 -14.34 -6.01
C ASP A 89 8.72 -13.26 -5.54
N PHE A 90 9.27 -12.12 -5.10
CA PHE A 90 8.51 -10.92 -4.78
C PHE A 90 8.85 -9.80 -5.77
N ILE A 91 7.81 -9.17 -6.30
CA ILE A 91 7.90 -8.03 -7.21
C ILE A 91 7.09 -6.84 -6.69
N TRP A 92 7.44 -5.65 -7.13
CA TRP A 92 6.56 -4.49 -7.04
C TRP A 92 5.60 -4.47 -8.23
N LYS A 93 4.27 -4.48 -7.98
CA LYS A 93 3.27 -4.61 -9.04
C LYS A 93 3.22 -3.45 -10.03
N SER A 94 3.62 -2.24 -9.61
CA SER A 94 3.53 -1.04 -10.45
C SER A 94 4.64 -1.05 -11.52
N THR A 95 5.87 -1.34 -11.11
CA THR A 95 7.04 -1.38 -12.01
C THR A 95 7.37 -2.76 -12.56
N GLY A 96 6.88 -3.83 -11.94
CA GLY A 96 7.31 -5.21 -12.22
C GLY A 96 8.72 -5.55 -11.73
N SER A 97 9.34 -4.65 -10.97
CA SER A 97 10.72 -4.82 -10.50
C SER A 97 10.80 -5.86 -9.38
N LEU A 98 11.88 -6.65 -9.35
CA LEU A 98 12.18 -7.55 -8.23
C LEU A 98 12.40 -6.77 -6.94
N ILE A 99 11.88 -7.29 -5.82
CA ILE A 99 12.10 -6.74 -4.49
C ILE A 99 13.50 -7.13 -4.02
N THR A 100 14.42 -6.16 -4.00
CA THR A 100 15.82 -6.36 -3.58
C THR A 100 16.08 -5.83 -2.16
N PHE A 101 15.39 -4.76 -1.76
CA PHE A 101 15.37 -4.27 -0.39
C PHE A 101 14.34 -5.03 0.45
N GLN A 102 14.67 -5.31 1.70
CA GLN A 102 13.85 -6.13 2.59
C GLN A 102 13.69 -5.44 3.94
N ASN A 103 12.45 -5.17 4.35
CA ASN A 103 12.12 -4.64 5.67
C ASN A 103 11.14 -5.56 6.42
N TRP A 104 11.43 -6.86 6.41
CA TRP A 104 10.55 -7.86 7.02
C TRP A 104 10.42 -7.71 8.53
N ASN A 105 9.24 -8.09 9.02
CA ASN A 105 9.02 -8.33 10.43
C ASN A 105 9.81 -9.56 10.89
N LYS A 106 10.11 -9.65 12.19
CA LYS A 106 10.85 -10.78 12.75
C LYS A 106 10.11 -12.09 12.44
N GLY A 107 10.81 -13.03 11.79
CA GLY A 107 10.22 -14.29 11.36
C GLY A 107 9.61 -14.26 9.95
N ASN A 108 9.82 -13.19 9.19
CA ASN A 108 9.50 -13.12 7.77
C ASN A 108 10.75 -12.76 6.93
N PRO A 109 10.83 -13.21 5.67
CA PRO A 109 9.95 -14.19 5.04
C PRO A 109 10.44 -15.59 5.46
N LEU A 110 9.68 -16.29 6.31
CA LEU A 110 9.93 -17.73 6.45
C LEU A 110 9.28 -18.42 5.25
N PRO A 111 10.01 -19.27 4.50
CA PRO A 111 9.36 -20.17 3.56
C PRO A 111 8.42 -21.05 4.37
N VAL A 112 7.11 -20.97 4.13
CA VAL A 112 6.17 -21.94 4.72
C VAL A 112 6.32 -23.22 3.90
N PRO A 113 6.92 -24.29 4.45
CA PRO A 113 7.10 -25.53 3.69
C PRO A 113 5.72 -26.07 3.29
N GLY A 114 5.52 -26.33 2.00
CA GLY A 114 4.25 -26.86 1.48
C GLY A 114 3.19 -25.82 1.09
N ARG A 115 3.41 -24.52 1.30
CA ARG A 115 2.63 -23.48 0.61
C ARG A 115 3.25 -23.19 -0.75
N HIS A 116 2.93 -24.04 -1.71
CA HIS A 116 3.10 -23.70 -3.12
C HIS A 116 2.07 -22.63 -3.49
N TYR A 117 2.55 -21.42 -3.75
CA TYR A 117 2.02 -20.43 -4.71
C TYR A 117 0.56 -19.99 -4.57
N GLU A 118 0.15 -19.60 -3.37
CA GLU A 118 -0.96 -18.64 -3.24
C GLU A 118 -0.43 -17.23 -3.52
N GLU A 119 -1.21 -16.40 -4.22
CA GLU A 119 -0.90 -14.98 -4.43
C GLU A 119 -0.77 -14.27 -3.07
N LEU A 120 0.45 -13.84 -2.72
CA LEU A 120 0.74 -13.16 -1.47
C LEU A 120 0.87 -11.66 -1.72
N CYS A 121 0.24 -10.85 -0.86
CA CYS A 121 0.37 -9.41 -0.89
C CYS A 121 1.17 -8.95 0.33
N LEU A 122 1.96 -7.89 0.17
CA LEU A 122 2.76 -7.32 1.25
C LEU A 122 1.98 -6.24 2.00
N GLU A 123 2.11 -6.25 3.32
CA GLU A 123 1.49 -5.27 4.22
C GLU A 123 2.51 -4.72 5.23
N MET A 124 2.43 -3.43 5.55
CA MET A 124 3.17 -2.82 6.68
C MET A 124 2.36 -2.95 7.96
N VAL A 125 2.99 -3.37 9.05
CA VAL A 125 2.30 -3.69 10.32
C VAL A 125 2.57 -2.61 11.37
N GLN A 126 1.53 -1.93 11.85
CA GLN A 126 1.67 -0.83 12.82
C GLN A 126 2.38 -1.27 14.11
N SER A 127 1.97 -2.38 14.73
CA SER A 127 2.58 -2.90 15.95
C SER A 127 4.04 -3.36 15.81
N SER A 128 4.51 -3.56 14.58
CA SER A 128 5.86 -4.07 14.29
C SER A 128 6.78 -3.02 13.71
N ASP A 129 6.62 -1.77 14.13
CA ASP A 129 7.39 -0.62 13.63
C ASP A 129 7.30 -0.46 12.10
N PHE A 130 6.12 -0.79 11.54
CA PHE A 130 5.82 -0.77 10.10
C PHE A 130 6.69 -1.69 9.24
N LYS A 131 7.28 -2.72 9.85
CA LYS A 131 7.91 -3.84 9.13
C LYS A 131 6.88 -4.63 8.33
N TRP A 132 7.36 -5.31 7.29
CA TRP A 132 6.53 -6.03 6.33
C TRP A 132 6.11 -7.41 6.83
N ASN A 133 4.85 -7.76 6.61
CA ASN A 133 4.34 -9.11 6.55
C ASN A 133 3.87 -9.42 5.14
N TYR A 134 3.66 -10.71 4.85
CA TYR A 134 2.86 -11.14 3.72
C TYR A 134 1.54 -11.72 4.24
N ALA A 135 0.46 -11.52 3.48
CA ALA A 135 -0.86 -12.06 3.76
C ALA A 135 -1.58 -12.43 2.46
N LEU A 136 -2.69 -13.17 2.56
CA LEU A 136 -3.52 -13.49 1.39
C LEU A 136 -4.10 -12.19 0.81
N CYS A 137 -3.96 -12.00 -0.50
CA CYS A 137 -4.40 -10.77 -1.18
C CYS A 137 -5.90 -10.47 -1.08
N ASN A 138 -6.73 -11.43 -0.62
CA ASN A 138 -8.16 -11.25 -0.42
C ASN A 138 -8.53 -10.62 0.93
N ALA A 139 -7.56 -10.37 1.83
CA ALA A 139 -7.84 -9.72 3.10
C ALA A 139 -8.15 -8.23 2.92
N THR A 140 -9.08 -7.75 3.74
CA THR A 140 -9.56 -6.38 3.72
C THR A 140 -8.77 -5.54 4.71
N ASN A 141 -7.83 -4.75 4.19
CA ASN A 141 -6.95 -3.88 4.97
C ASN A 141 -6.92 -2.47 4.35
N PRO A 142 -6.63 -1.42 5.15
CA PRO A 142 -6.24 -0.14 4.60
C PRO A 142 -5.02 -0.29 3.70
N PHE A 143 -4.79 0.67 2.81
CA PHE A 143 -3.71 0.59 1.84
C PHE A 143 -3.15 1.96 1.50
N VAL A 144 -1.93 1.97 0.97
CA VAL A 144 -1.24 3.21 0.62
C VAL A 144 -1.08 3.30 -0.89
N CYS A 145 -1.65 4.34 -1.50
CA CYS A 145 -1.38 4.71 -2.88
C CYS A 145 -0.24 5.73 -2.96
N GLU A 146 0.51 5.69 -4.06
CA GLU A 146 1.54 6.67 -4.40
C GLU A 146 1.38 7.20 -5.83
N ARG A 147 1.81 8.44 -6.03
CA ARG A 147 1.90 9.06 -7.36
C ARG A 147 3.17 9.90 -7.45
N LYS A 148 3.93 9.71 -8.52
CA LYS A 148 5.05 10.58 -8.87
C LYS A 148 4.53 11.97 -9.25
N LYS A 149 5.23 13.02 -8.84
CA LYS A 149 4.95 14.36 -9.34
C LYS A 149 5.49 14.50 -10.76
N ASN A 150 4.66 15.06 -11.64
CA ASN A 150 5.08 15.50 -12.96
C ASN A 150 5.89 16.79 -12.88
#